data_AF-Q7V4K4-F1
#
_entry.id   AF-Q7V4K4-F1
#
_cell.length_a   1.000
_cell.length_b   1.000
_cell.length_c   1.000
_cell.angle_alpha   90.00
_cell.angle_beta   90.00
_cell.angle_gamma   90.00
#
_symmetry.space_group_name_H-M   'P 1'
#
loop_
_entity.id
_entity.type
_entity.pdbx_description
1 polymer ?
#
loop_
_entity_poly.entity_id
_entity_poly.type
_entity_poly.pdbx_seq_one_letter_code
_entity_poly.pdbx_strand_id
1 'polypeptide(L)'
;MPEEPCQCPDCQRFYREHDRLIRECPTLRHQQELNWAALQSFRTLSGRVLEDLQKQYGSQANEAANTHATPVSGGEEPADAIQQSIADLENINAHLFSIEALMERIFDVKVPEAVEQKFRELAGELAPDPLNADRLRLNRLLHQTPDLPDRN
;
A
#
# COMPACT_ATOMS: atom_id res chain seq x y z
N MET A 1 16.90 -11.50 -20.64
CA MET A 1 15.70 -11.24 -21.46
C MET A 1 14.68 -10.57 -20.55
N PRO A 2 14.18 -9.37 -20.82
CA PRO A 2 13.00 -8.90 -20.12
C PRO A 2 11.84 -9.81 -20.58
N GLU A 3 11.21 -10.53 -19.66
CA GLU A 3 10.01 -11.32 -19.98
C GLU A 3 8.92 -10.40 -20.57
N GLU A 4 8.27 -10.85 -21.64
CA GLU A 4 7.19 -10.08 -22.26
C GLU A 4 6.09 -9.79 -21.23
N PRO A 5 5.51 -8.57 -21.22
CA PRO A 5 4.45 -8.23 -20.26
C PRO A 5 3.24 -9.15 -20.45
N CYS A 6 2.63 -9.55 -19.33
CA CYS A 6 1.45 -10.43 -19.34
C CYS A 6 0.32 -9.82 -20.20
N GLN A 7 -0.25 -10.63 -21.09
CA GLN A 7 -1.29 -10.17 -22.03
C GLN A 7 -2.71 -10.58 -21.62
N CYS A 8 -2.91 -11.08 -20.39
CA CYS A 8 -4.27 -11.45 -19.96
C CYS A 8 -5.18 -10.20 -19.82
N PRO A 9 -6.51 -10.35 -19.93
CA PRO A 9 -7.44 -9.21 -19.94
C PRO A 9 -7.31 -8.29 -18.72
N ASP A 10 -7.08 -8.86 -17.54
CA ASP A 10 -6.95 -8.10 -16.29
C ASP A 10 -5.66 -7.28 -16.26
N CYS A 11 -4.54 -7.86 -16.69
CA CYS A 11 -3.26 -7.17 -16.80
C CYS A 11 -3.35 -6.02 -17.80
N GLN A 12 -3.97 -6.26 -18.95
CA GLN A 12 -4.16 -5.22 -19.95
C GLN A 12 -5.05 -4.08 -19.44
N ARG A 13 -6.12 -4.40 -18.70
CA ARG A 13 -6.96 -3.38 -18.08
C ARG A 13 -6.16 -2.55 -17.07
N PHE A 14 -5.35 -3.22 -16.24
CA PHE A 14 -4.49 -2.56 -15.26
C PHE A 14 -3.47 -1.64 -15.92
N TYR A 15 -2.72 -2.10 -16.92
CA TYR A 15 -1.74 -1.30 -17.63
C TYR A 15 -2.37 -0.08 -18.30
N ARG A 16 -3.56 -0.22 -18.90
CA ARG A 16 -4.28 0.92 -19.49
C ARG A 16 -4.64 1.97 -18.43
N GLU A 17 -5.11 1.56 -17.26
CA GLU A 17 -5.46 2.50 -16.20
C GLU A 17 -4.23 3.18 -15.62
N HIS A 18 -3.14 2.44 -15.44
CA HIS A 18 -1.89 3.02 -14.97
C HIS A 18 -1.28 4.01 -15.98
N ASP A 19 -1.25 3.67 -17.27
CA ASP A 19 -0.84 4.60 -18.32
C ASP A 19 -1.72 5.86 -18.35
N ARG A 20 -3.02 5.70 -18.05
CA ARG A 20 -3.96 6.82 -17.93
C ARG A 20 -3.59 7.71 -16.74
N LEU A 21 -3.31 7.15 -15.57
CA LEU A 21 -2.89 7.93 -14.39
C LEU A 21 -1.61 8.73 -14.64
N ILE A 22 -0.62 8.16 -15.34
CA ILE A 22 0.61 8.88 -15.70
C ILE A 22 0.30 10.10 -16.58
N ARG A 23 -0.62 9.95 -17.55
CA ARG A 23 -1.02 11.06 -18.43
C ARG A 23 -1.88 12.13 -17.74
N GLU A 24 -2.82 11.71 -16.91
CA GLU A 24 -3.75 12.63 -16.21
C GLU A 24 -3.06 13.34 -15.03
N CYS A 25 -2.04 12.73 -14.44
CA CYS A 25 -1.27 13.27 -13.32
C CYS A 25 0.21 13.46 -13.69
N PRO A 26 0.55 14.32 -14.67
CA PRO A 26 1.86 14.31 -15.32
C PRO A 26 2.96 15.09 -14.58
N THR A 27 2.69 15.59 -13.38
CA THR A 27 3.61 16.42 -12.59
C THR A 27 4.06 15.66 -11.35
N LEU A 28 5.21 16.03 -10.79
CA LEU A 28 5.65 15.48 -9.52
C LEU A 28 4.60 15.74 -8.44
N ARG A 29 4.03 16.95 -8.43
CA ARG A 29 2.97 17.32 -7.49
C ARG A 29 1.76 16.40 -7.56
N HIS A 30 1.22 16.15 -8.75
CA HIS A 30 0.07 15.25 -8.89
C HIS A 30 0.41 13.81 -8.48
N GLN A 31 1.60 13.32 -8.82
CA GLN A 31 2.05 11.98 -8.41
C GLN A 31 2.16 11.88 -6.88
N GLN A 32 2.68 12.92 -6.21
CA GLN A 32 2.73 12.98 -4.76
C GLN A 32 1.32 12.98 -4.14
N GLU A 33 0.37 13.72 -4.72
CA GLU A 33 -1.04 13.74 -4.28
C GLU A 33 -1.74 12.39 -4.44
N LEU A 34 -1.51 11.68 -5.54
CA LEU A 34 -2.01 10.32 -5.72
C LEU A 34 -1.48 9.36 -4.65
N ASN A 35 -0.16 9.39 -4.38
CA ASN A 35 0.45 8.55 -3.35
C ASN A 35 -0.07 8.90 -1.96
N TRP A 36 -0.28 10.18 -1.67
CA TRP A 36 -0.88 10.64 -0.43
C TRP A 36 -2.31 10.10 -0.27
N ALA A 37 -3.15 10.26 -1.29
CA ALA A 37 -4.52 9.76 -1.27
C ALA A 37 -4.57 8.24 -1.07
N ALA A 38 -3.67 7.49 -1.71
CA ALA A 38 -3.55 6.04 -1.54
C ALA A 38 -3.15 5.66 -0.11
N LEU A 39 -2.16 6.33 0.47
CA LEU A 39 -1.71 6.11 1.85
C LEU A 39 -2.82 6.40 2.86
N GLN A 40 -3.51 7.54 2.71
CA GLN A 40 -4.63 7.94 3.57
C GLN A 40 -5.79 6.93 3.48
N SER A 41 -6.10 6.46 2.27
CA SER A 41 -7.12 5.43 2.05
C SER A 41 -6.73 4.12 2.75
N PHE A 42 -5.47 3.69 2.63
CA PHE A 42 -4.99 2.49 3.30
C PHE A 42 -5.07 2.62 4.82
N ARG A 43 -4.52 3.70 5.39
CA ARG A 43 -4.55 3.97 6.83
C ARG A 43 -5.98 4.00 7.39
N THR A 44 -6.91 4.62 6.66
CA THR A 44 -8.32 4.68 7.08
C THR A 44 -8.93 3.28 7.14
N LEU A 45 -8.69 2.46 6.11
CA LEU A 45 -9.22 1.10 6.05
C LEU A 45 -8.59 0.20 7.13
N SER A 46 -7.27 0.23 7.30
CA SER A 46 -6.56 -0.57 8.31
C SER A 46 -6.95 -0.18 9.73
N GLY A 47 -7.12 1.13 9.99
CA GLY A 47 -7.62 1.63 11.26
C GLY A 47 -9.04 1.15 11.55
N ARG A 48 -9.94 1.21 10.56
CA ARG A 48 -11.33 0.76 10.72
C ARG A 48 -11.42 -0.73 11.03
N VAL A 49 -10.62 -1.56 10.34
CA VAL A 49 -10.55 -3.00 10.60
C VAL A 49 -10.02 -3.27 12.01
N LEU A 50 -8.98 -2.55 12.45
CA LEU A 50 -8.44 -2.69 13.80
C LEU A 50 -9.48 -2.36 14.86
N GLU A 51 -10.19 -1.24 14.73
CA GLU A 51 -11.25 -0.84 15.65
C GLU A 51 -12.35 -1.91 15.75
N ASP A 52 -12.77 -2.46 14.62
CA ASP A 52 -13.84 -3.45 14.58
C ASP A 52 -13.39 -4.79 15.20
N LEU A 53 -12.14 -5.22 14.99
CA LEU A 53 -11.56 -6.40 15.66
C LEU A 53 -11.42 -6.18 17.17
N GLN A 54 -10.89 -5.03 17.62
CA GLN A 54 -10.78 -4.71 19.04
C GLN A 54 -12.15 -4.66 19.74
N LYS A 55 -13.20 -4.17 19.07
CA LYS A 55 -14.57 -4.20 19.63
C LYS A 55 -15.09 -5.62 19.78
N GLN A 56 -14.87 -6.48 18.78
CA GLN A 56 -15.35 -7.87 18.76
C GLN A 56 -14.64 -8.75 19.79
N TYR A 57 -13.31 -8.60 19.95
CA TYR A 57 -12.49 -9.52 20.74
C TYR A 57 -11.92 -8.90 22.02
N GLY A 58 -11.78 -7.58 22.09
CA GLY A 58 -11.33 -6.88 23.31
C GLY A 58 -12.36 -6.90 24.44
N SER A 59 -13.64 -7.10 24.12
CA SER A 59 -14.70 -7.34 25.12
C SER A 59 -14.64 -8.76 25.71
N GLN A 60 -14.23 -9.77 24.92
CA GLN A 60 -14.12 -11.17 25.36
C GLN A 60 -12.94 -11.39 26.33
N ALA A 61 -11.80 -10.71 26.13
CA ALA A 61 -10.66 -10.80 27.02
C ALA A 61 -10.96 -10.28 28.45
N ASN A 62 -11.85 -9.29 28.55
CA ASN A 62 -12.24 -8.68 29.83
C ASN A 62 -13.27 -9.51 30.59
N GLU A 63 -14.14 -10.26 29.90
CA GLU A 63 -15.07 -11.21 30.52
C GLU A 63 -14.37 -12.49 30.99
N ALA A 64 -13.41 -13.01 30.21
CA ALA A 64 -12.64 -14.21 30.57
C ALA A 64 -11.73 -13.97 31.80
N ALA A 65 -11.20 -12.77 31.98
CA ALA A 65 -10.41 -12.38 33.16
C ALA A 65 -11.25 -12.35 34.46
N ASN A 66 -12.57 -12.28 34.36
CA ASN A 66 -13.47 -12.19 35.52
C ASN A 66 -14.00 -13.57 35.99
N THR A 67 -13.72 -14.65 35.25
CA THR A 67 -14.01 -16.02 35.67
C THR A 67 -12.73 -16.75 36.03
N HIS A 68 -12.46 -16.83 37.33
CA HIS A 68 -11.46 -17.75 37.89
C HIS A 68 -11.78 -19.20 37.48
N ALA A 69 -11.07 -19.73 36.49
CA ALA A 69 -11.00 -21.16 36.23
C ALA A 69 -9.57 -21.56 35.83
N THR A 70 -9.13 -22.66 36.44
CA THR A 70 -7.81 -23.31 36.41
C THR A 70 -7.14 -23.45 35.04
N PRO A 71 -5.79 -23.43 34.96
CA PRO A 71 -5.08 -23.58 33.70
C PRO A 71 -4.98 -25.08 33.35
N VAL A 72 -5.53 -25.46 32.20
CA VAL A 72 -5.16 -26.70 31.51
C VAL A 72 -4.49 -26.31 30.20
N SER A 73 -3.31 -26.88 30.00
CA SER A 73 -2.41 -26.70 28.87
C SER A 73 -2.99 -27.18 27.53
N GLY A 74 -2.56 -26.53 26.45
CA GLY A 74 -2.15 -27.24 25.24
C GLY A 74 -3.06 -27.08 24.02
N GLY A 75 -2.98 -25.91 23.39
CA GLY A 75 -3.45 -25.65 22.04
C GLY A 75 -3.29 -24.17 21.76
N GLU A 76 -2.66 -23.78 20.64
CA GLU A 76 -2.77 -22.41 20.14
C GLU A 76 -4.26 -22.17 19.85
N GLU A 77 -4.95 -21.55 20.81
CA GLU A 77 -6.38 -21.29 20.71
C GLU A 77 -6.59 -20.21 19.64
N PRO A 78 -7.70 -20.26 18.86
CA PRO A 78 -8.04 -19.24 17.86
C PRO A 78 -8.01 -17.81 18.39
N ALA A 79 -8.23 -17.63 19.69
CA ALA A 79 -8.17 -16.35 20.39
C ALA A 79 -6.74 -15.74 20.40
N ASP A 80 -5.69 -16.55 20.57
CA ASP A 80 -4.30 -16.08 20.60
C ASP A 80 -3.84 -15.63 19.21
N ALA A 81 -4.26 -16.34 18.16
CA ALA A 81 -3.97 -15.97 16.76
C ALA A 81 -4.64 -14.64 16.36
N ILE A 82 -5.87 -14.40 16.83
CA ILE A 82 -6.60 -13.15 16.58
C ILE A 82 -5.95 -12.00 17.36
N GLN A 83 -5.57 -12.22 18.62
CA GLN A 83 -4.88 -11.21 19.42
C GLN A 83 -3.52 -10.83 18.81
N GLN A 84 -2.78 -11.80 18.29
CA GLN A 84 -1.55 -11.53 17.54
C GLN A 84 -1.83 -10.72 16.27
N SER A 85 -2.87 -11.07 15.52
CA SER A 85 -3.26 -10.32 14.32
C SER A 85 -3.64 -8.86 14.62
N ILE A 86 -4.27 -8.60 15.78
CA ILE A 86 -4.57 -7.25 16.27
C ILE A 86 -3.27 -6.49 16.56
N ALA A 87 -2.32 -7.11 17.27
CA ALA A 87 -1.03 -6.50 17.56
C ALA A 87 -0.22 -6.21 16.29
N ASP A 88 -0.26 -7.11 15.30
CA ASP A 88 0.39 -6.91 14.01
C ASP A 88 -0.24 -5.74 13.25
N LEU A 89 -1.57 -5.61 13.28
CA LEU A 89 -2.29 -4.50 12.65
C LEU A 89 -2.03 -3.16 13.36
N GLU A 90 -1.85 -3.15 14.68
CA GLU A 90 -1.37 -1.98 15.44
C GLU A 90 0.02 -1.55 14.98
N ASN A 91 0.94 -2.50 14.83
CA ASN A 91 2.28 -2.23 14.30
C ASN A 91 2.24 -1.68 12.87
N ILE A 92 1.42 -2.26 11.99
CA ILE A 92 1.21 -1.76 10.62
C ILE A 92 0.71 -0.31 10.67
N ASN A 93 -0.30 -0.01 11.48
CA ASN A 93 -0.83 1.35 11.61
C ASN A 93 0.23 2.36 12.12
N ALA A 94 1.10 1.94 13.06
CA ALA A 94 2.22 2.77 13.52
C ALA A 94 3.24 3.04 12.40
N HIS A 95 3.52 2.05 11.55
CA HIS A 95 4.36 2.24 10.36
C HIS A 95 3.71 3.16 9.32
N LEU A 96 2.41 3.04 9.07
CA LEU A 96 1.69 3.94 8.17
C LEU A 96 1.74 5.39 8.66
N PHE A 97 1.60 5.62 9.97
CA PHE A 97 1.79 6.95 10.56
C PHE A 97 3.21 7.50 10.31
N SER A 98 4.22 6.64 10.41
CA SER A 98 5.61 7.03 10.15
C SER A 98 5.83 7.39 8.68
N ILE A 99 5.25 6.63 7.76
CA ILE A 99 5.32 6.91 6.31
C ILE A 99 4.61 8.24 5.99
N GLU A 100 3.47 8.49 6.61
CA GLU A 100 2.70 9.73 6.43
C GLU A 100 3.53 10.97 6.82
N ALA A 101 4.15 10.94 8.00
CA ALA A 101 5.02 12.02 8.44
C ALA A 101 6.23 12.24 7.51
N LEU A 102 6.73 11.18 6.88
CA LEU A 102 7.79 11.29 5.86
C LEU A 102 7.25 11.88 4.55
N MET A 103 6.06 11.47 4.12
CA MET A 103 5.39 12.01 2.94
C MET A 103 5.11 13.51 3.08
N GLU A 104 4.66 13.97 4.26
CA GLU A 104 4.48 15.40 4.53
C GLU A 104 5.78 16.19 4.31
N ARG A 105 6.92 15.67 4.80
CA ARG A 105 8.23 16.30 4.57
C ARG A 105 8.63 16.32 3.10
N ILE A 106 8.29 15.28 2.34
CA ILE A 106 8.52 15.22 0.89
C ILE A 106 7.67 16.26 0.16
N PHE A 107 6.42 16.48 0.61
CA PHE A 107 5.52 17.50 0.06
C PHE A 107 6.05 18.93 0.25
N ASP A 108 6.75 19.20 1.35
CA ASP A 108 7.31 20.54 1.64
C ASP A 108 8.52 20.91 0.76
N VAL A 109 9.09 19.95 0.02
CA VAL A 109 10.23 20.21 -0.87
C VAL A 109 9.76 21.02 -2.09
N LYS A 110 10.20 22.27 -2.17
CA LYS A 110 9.94 23.13 -3.33
C LYS A 110 10.78 22.70 -4.52
N VAL A 111 10.12 22.37 -5.62
CA VAL A 111 10.75 21.96 -6.88
C VAL A 111 10.59 23.07 -7.92
N PRO A 112 11.65 23.42 -8.69
CA PRO A 112 11.56 24.45 -9.74
C PRO A 112 10.60 24.05 -10.87
N GLU A 113 9.93 25.03 -11.49
CA GLU A 113 9.00 24.79 -12.62
C GLU A 113 9.65 24.05 -13.80
N ALA A 114 10.95 24.25 -14.04
CA ALA A 114 11.68 23.53 -15.08
C ALA A 114 11.70 22.00 -14.85
N VAL A 115 11.72 21.57 -13.60
CA VAL A 115 11.65 20.14 -13.25
C VAL A 115 10.22 19.63 -13.45
N GLU A 116 9.21 20.39 -13.01
CA GLU A 116 7.79 20.03 -13.24
C GLU A 116 7.46 19.92 -14.73
N GLN A 117 7.99 20.83 -15.54
CA GLN A 117 7.88 20.76 -16.99
C GLN A 117 8.53 19.48 -17.53
N LYS A 118 9.67 19.07 -16.98
CA LYS A 118 10.32 17.82 -17.39
C LYS A 118 9.50 16.58 -17.02
N PHE A 119 8.83 16.57 -15.87
CA PHE A 119 7.87 15.52 -15.52
C PHE A 119 6.75 15.40 -16.57
N ARG A 120 6.18 16.54 -17.01
CA ARG A 120 5.11 16.53 -18.02
C ARG A 120 5.56 15.98 -19.36
N GLU A 121 6.75 16.38 -19.81
CA GLU A 121 7.35 15.88 -21.04
C GLU A 121 7.51 14.37 -21.00
N LEU A 122 8.15 13.85 -19.95
CA LEU A 122 8.39 12.41 -19.80
C LEU A 122 7.08 11.63 -19.69
N ALA A 123 6.10 12.11 -18.91
CA ALA A 123 4.79 11.49 -18.83
C ALA A 123 4.08 11.41 -20.19
N GLY A 124 4.25 12.46 -21.03
CA GLY A 124 3.76 12.49 -22.41
C GLY A 124 4.49 11.53 -23.35
N GLU A 125 5.80 11.34 -23.17
CA GLU A 125 6.65 10.43 -23.98
C GLU A 125 6.45 8.94 -23.65
N LEU A 126 6.12 8.61 -22.40
CA LEU A 126 5.92 7.23 -21.96
C LEU A 126 4.68 6.58 -22.60
N ALA A 127 3.62 7.36 -22.82
CA ALA A 127 2.34 6.87 -23.31
C ALA A 127 2.28 6.39 -24.78
N PRO A 128 2.91 7.06 -25.77
CA PRO A 128 2.76 6.72 -27.18
C PRO A 128 3.43 5.41 -27.60
N ASP A 129 4.51 4.96 -26.94
CA ASP A 129 5.22 3.73 -27.31
C ASP A 129 4.86 2.56 -26.35
N PRO A 130 4.21 1.49 -26.83
CA PRO A 130 3.89 0.29 -26.04
C PRO A 130 5.10 -0.55 -25.62
N LEU A 131 6.26 -0.35 -26.26
CA LEU A 131 7.49 -1.08 -25.95
C LEU A 131 8.53 -0.23 -25.19
N ASN A 132 8.15 0.98 -24.78
CA ASN A 132 9.02 1.84 -23.99
C ASN A 132 9.45 1.12 -22.69
N ALA A 133 10.75 1.03 -22.47
CA ALA A 133 11.33 0.27 -21.36
C ALA A 133 10.93 0.82 -19.98
N ASP A 134 10.83 2.14 -19.85
CA ASP A 134 10.42 2.79 -18.60
C ASP A 134 8.94 2.56 -18.33
N ARG A 135 8.07 2.65 -19.35
CA ARG A 135 6.65 2.27 -19.24
C ARG A 135 6.48 0.83 -18.79
N LEU A 136 7.21 -0.11 -19.40
CA LEU A 136 7.18 -1.52 -19.02
C LEU A 136 7.66 -1.73 -17.58
N ARG A 137 8.70 -1.01 -17.15
CA ARG A 137 9.20 -1.06 -15.78
C ARG A 137 8.16 -0.55 -14.78
N LEU A 138 7.53 0.59 -15.05
CA LEU A 138 6.51 1.17 -14.19
C LEU A 138 5.28 0.24 -14.10
N ASN A 139 4.83 -0.32 -15.23
CA ASN A 139 3.73 -1.28 -15.26
C ASN A 139 4.03 -2.56 -14.47
N ARG A 140 5.28 -3.04 -14.49
CA ARG A 140 5.70 -4.19 -13.67
C ARG A 140 5.66 -3.88 -12.18
N LEU A 141 6.17 -2.73 -11.73
CA LEU A 141 6.25 -2.39 -10.30
C LEU A 141 4.89 -2.44 -9.59
N LEU A 142 3.82 -2.08 -10.29
CA LEU A 142 2.48 -2.08 -9.70
C LEU A 142 1.68 -3.36 -9.97
N HIS A 143 2.05 -4.11 -11.00
CA HIS A 143 1.38 -5.36 -11.36
C HIS A 143 1.95 -6.57 -10.60
N GLN A 144 3.28 -6.62 -10.49
CA GLN A 144 4.02 -7.54 -9.65
C GLN A 144 4.66 -6.66 -8.59
N THR A 145 4.00 -6.51 -7.44
CA THR A 145 4.75 -6.17 -6.23
C THR A 145 5.86 -7.23 -6.18
N PRO A 146 7.15 -6.86 -6.30
CA PRO A 146 8.20 -7.86 -6.32
C PRO A 146 7.99 -8.75 -5.10
N ASP A 147 7.91 -10.07 -5.32
CA ASP A 147 7.85 -11.02 -4.22
C ASP A 147 8.95 -10.60 -3.25
N LEU A 148 8.54 -10.18 -2.05
CA LEU A 148 9.50 -9.89 -1.00
C LEU A 148 10.37 -11.14 -0.92
N PRO A 149 11.71 -11.05 -1.02
CA PRO A 149 12.53 -12.24 -0.97
C PRO A 149 12.12 -13.00 0.30
N ASP A 150 11.71 -14.26 0.14
CA ASP A 150 11.43 -15.13 1.28
C ASP A 150 12.62 -15.02 2.21
N ARG A 151 12.45 -14.30 3.32
CA ARG A 151 13.47 -14.19 4.36
C ARG A 151 13.41 -15.51 5.11
N ASN A 152 14.03 -16.53 4.53
CA ASN A 152 14.37 -17.79 5.20
C ASN A 152 15.21 -17.50 6.45
#